data_AF-L8JQF5-F1
#
_entry.id   AF-L8JQF5-F1
#
_cell.length_a   1.000
_cell.length_b   1.000
_cell.length_c   1.000
_cell.angle_alpha   90.00
_cell.angle_beta   90.00
_cell.angle_gamma   90.00
#
_symmetry.space_group_name_H-M   'P 1'
#
loop_
_entity.id
_entity.type
_entity.pdbx_description
1 polymer ?
#
loop_
_entity_poly.entity_id
_entity_poly.type
_entity_poly.pdbx_seq_one_letter_code
_entity_poly.pdbx_strand_id
1 'polypeptide(L)'
;MVLLEGKQLFNTHCGSCHSLCQQRIGPPLAGVTDRRPVSWLFDFIASSQKVIQNGDPYAGFLYQQYNNAIMPDFNFLSQEKVLAILGYINAASSAPSHIAGVNGRPLRDAQELKQPGEFPLQGKVTAMEDEQEGSAGTKYLILKVVIFVVATLSMLAHILYVASLWKKGKAKFRI
;
A
#
# COMPACT_ATOMS: atom_id res chain seq x y z
N MET A 1 7.49 -0.31 -29.34
CA MET A 1 7.20 1.12 -29.53
C MET A 1 6.39 1.74 -28.38
N VAL A 2 5.43 1.02 -27.79
CA VAL A 2 4.54 1.53 -26.71
C VAL A 2 5.29 2.11 -25.48
N LEU A 3 6.39 1.51 -25.02
CA LEU A 3 7.13 2.01 -23.85
C LEU A 3 7.81 3.37 -24.09
N LEU A 4 8.24 3.65 -25.33
CA LEU A 4 8.86 4.93 -25.68
C LEU A 4 7.82 6.06 -25.70
N GLU A 5 6.66 5.78 -26.29
CA GLU A 5 5.52 6.71 -26.29
C GLU A 5 5.03 6.97 -24.86
N GLY A 6 4.86 5.91 -24.06
CA GLY A 6 4.51 6.02 -22.64
C GLY A 6 5.48 6.89 -21.84
N LYS A 7 6.79 6.74 -22.08
CA LYS A 7 7.83 7.58 -21.48
C LYS A 7 7.68 9.06 -21.88
N GLN A 8 7.44 9.33 -23.17
CA GLN A 8 7.26 10.69 -23.66
C GLN A 8 6.02 11.34 -23.05
N LEU A 9 4.89 10.64 -23.05
CA LEU A 9 3.64 11.12 -22.44
C LEU A 9 3.81 11.36 -20.94
N PHE A 10 4.47 10.44 -20.23
CA PHE A 10 4.79 10.60 -18.81
C PHE A 10 5.61 11.86 -18.56
N ASN A 11 6.69 12.08 -19.32
CA ASN A 11 7.55 13.25 -19.15
C ASN A 11 6.80 14.55 -19.43
N THR A 12 5.92 14.56 -20.42
CA THR A 12 5.15 15.75 -20.82
C THR A 12 4.05 16.10 -19.81
N HIS A 13 3.35 15.10 -19.28
CA HIS A 13 2.11 15.35 -18.52
C HIS A 13 2.22 15.05 -17.02
N CYS A 14 3.17 14.22 -16.59
CA CYS A 14 3.24 13.71 -15.22
C CYS A 14 4.57 14.02 -14.53
N GLY A 15 5.67 14.07 -15.28
CA GLY A 15 7.04 14.13 -14.76
C GLY A 15 7.41 15.42 -14.01
N SER A 16 6.63 16.49 -14.16
CA SER A 16 6.80 17.72 -13.38
C SER A 16 6.44 17.53 -11.90
N CYS A 17 5.44 16.69 -11.62
CA CYS A 17 4.88 16.50 -10.29
C CYS A 17 5.19 15.12 -9.70
N HIS A 18 5.47 14.13 -10.53
CA HIS A 18 5.70 12.75 -10.11
C HIS A 18 7.09 12.25 -10.51
N SER A 19 7.61 11.37 -9.67
CA SER A 19 8.75 10.53 -10.03
C SER A 19 8.42 9.07 -9.75
N LEU A 20 9.27 8.15 -10.19
CA LEU A 20 9.05 6.73 -9.97
C LEU A 20 9.23 6.37 -8.48
N CYS A 21 10.35 6.74 -7.86
CA CYS A 21 10.70 6.25 -6.52
C CYS A 21 10.68 7.31 -5.42
N GLN A 22 10.65 8.60 -5.77
CA GLN A 22 10.71 9.69 -4.81
C GLN A 22 9.40 10.47 -4.79
N GLN A 23 8.98 10.87 -3.60
CA GLN A 23 7.93 11.85 -3.45
C GLN A 23 8.39 13.20 -4.02
N ARG A 24 7.51 13.87 -4.76
CA ARG A 24 7.71 15.22 -5.26
C ARG A 24 6.51 16.07 -4.84
N ILE A 25 5.83 16.70 -5.79
CA ILE A 25 4.52 17.33 -5.53
C ILE A 25 3.48 16.22 -5.30
N GLY A 26 3.53 15.16 -6.11
CA GLY A 26 2.71 13.97 -5.95
C GLY A 26 3.49 12.75 -5.41
N PRO A 27 2.77 11.65 -5.13
CA PRO A 27 3.34 10.37 -4.69
C PRO A 27 4.34 9.77 -5.69
N PRO A 28 5.28 8.92 -5.22
CA PRO A 28 6.06 8.06 -6.09
C PRO A 28 5.15 7.06 -6.82
N LEU A 29 5.34 6.91 -8.13
CA LEU A 29 4.45 6.09 -8.98
C LEU A 29 4.93 4.65 -9.21
N ALA A 30 6.13 4.29 -8.74
CA ALA A 30 6.62 2.94 -8.95
C ALA A 30 5.70 1.91 -8.29
N GLY A 31 5.29 0.87 -9.02
CA GLY A 31 4.33 -0.15 -8.56
C GLY A 31 2.90 0.38 -8.37
N VAL A 32 2.52 1.52 -8.98
CA VAL A 32 1.16 2.07 -8.82
C VAL A 32 0.07 1.11 -9.30
N THR A 33 0.35 0.31 -10.33
CA THR A 33 -0.55 -0.71 -10.88
C THR A 33 -0.76 -1.91 -9.95
N ASP A 34 0.14 -2.11 -8.99
CA ASP A 34 -0.01 -3.14 -7.95
C ASP A 34 -0.82 -2.61 -6.75
N ARG A 35 -0.73 -1.29 -6.50
CA ARG A 35 -1.44 -0.62 -5.39
C ARG A 35 -2.88 -0.27 -5.69
N ARG A 36 -3.25 -0.19 -6.98
CA ARG A 36 -4.57 0.24 -7.44
C ARG A 36 -5.00 -0.44 -8.73
N PRO A 37 -6.29 -0.80 -8.86
CA PRO A 37 -6.79 -1.36 -10.11
C PRO A 37 -6.70 -0.32 -11.23
N VAL A 38 -6.40 -0.78 -12.43
CA VAL A 38 -6.21 0.09 -13.62
C VAL A 38 -7.47 0.90 -13.93
N SER A 39 -8.66 0.35 -13.69
CA SER A 39 -9.94 1.08 -13.82
C SER A 39 -9.98 2.34 -12.96
N TRP A 40 -9.62 2.22 -11.67
CA TRP A 40 -9.57 3.35 -10.75
C TRP A 40 -8.50 4.37 -11.17
N LEU A 41 -7.36 3.90 -11.69
CA LEU A 41 -6.31 4.79 -12.20
C LEU A 41 -6.78 5.59 -13.42
N PHE A 42 -7.60 5.02 -14.31
CA PHE A 42 -8.20 5.79 -15.40
C PHE A 42 -9.06 6.93 -14.88
N ASP A 43 -9.98 6.65 -13.95
CA ASP A 43 -10.88 7.66 -13.41
C ASP A 43 -10.10 8.76 -12.67
N PHE A 44 -9.10 8.35 -11.88
CA PHE A 44 -8.28 9.28 -11.11
C PHE A 44 -7.38 10.15 -12.00
N ILE A 45 -6.79 9.58 -13.06
CA ILE A 45 -6.00 10.34 -14.04
C ILE A 45 -6.89 11.26 -14.87
N ALA A 46 -8.09 10.80 -15.26
CA ALA A 46 -9.03 11.62 -16.02
C ALA A 46 -9.48 12.85 -15.21
N SER A 47 -9.83 12.68 -13.94
CA SER A 47 -10.11 13.79 -13.01
C SER A 47 -10.05 13.36 -11.54
N SER A 48 -8.94 13.65 -10.87
CA SER A 48 -8.75 13.33 -9.46
C SER A 48 -9.79 14.01 -8.55
N GLN A 49 -10.15 15.26 -8.87
CA GLN A 49 -11.10 16.04 -8.09
C GLN A 49 -12.51 15.45 -8.14
N LYS A 50 -12.94 14.92 -9.27
CA LYS A 50 -14.24 14.22 -9.37
C LYS A 50 -14.26 12.96 -8.50
N VAL A 51 -13.18 12.18 -8.51
CA VAL A 51 -13.07 10.98 -7.67
C VAL A 51 -13.15 11.34 -6.18
N ILE A 52 -12.50 12.43 -5.76
CA ILE A 52 -12.57 12.97 -4.40
C ILE A 52 -14.00 13.44 -4.06
N GLN A 53 -14.62 14.23 -4.93
CA GLN A 53 -15.98 14.76 -4.73
C GLN A 53 -17.05 13.67 -4.70
N ASN A 54 -16.84 12.59 -5.45
CA ASN A 54 -17.70 11.40 -5.42
C ASN A 54 -17.54 10.58 -4.12
N GLY A 55 -16.64 10.99 -3.22
CA GLY A 55 -16.50 10.42 -1.88
C GLY A 55 -15.56 9.23 -1.79
N ASP A 56 -14.63 9.04 -2.75
CA ASP A 56 -13.62 7.99 -2.62
C ASP A 56 -12.69 8.28 -1.42
N PRO A 57 -12.68 7.41 -0.39
CA PRO A 57 -11.98 7.69 0.85
C PRO A 57 -10.46 7.70 0.67
N TYR A 58 -9.94 6.96 -0.31
CA TYR A 58 -8.50 6.94 -0.57
C TYR A 58 -8.04 8.14 -1.38
N ALA A 59 -8.82 8.56 -2.38
CA ALA A 59 -8.54 9.79 -3.11
C ALA A 59 -8.54 10.98 -2.15
N GLY A 60 -9.51 11.05 -1.23
CA GLY A 60 -9.56 12.06 -0.18
C GLY A 60 -8.35 12.00 0.77
N PHE A 61 -7.96 10.79 1.22
CA PHE A 61 -6.76 10.59 2.03
C PHE A 61 -5.50 11.06 1.30
N LEU A 62 -5.31 10.66 0.03
CA LEU A 62 -4.16 11.10 -0.77
C LEU A 62 -4.15 12.62 -0.92
N TYR A 63 -5.28 13.24 -1.24
CA TYR A 63 -5.38 14.69 -1.40
C TYR A 63 -4.90 15.43 -0.15
N GLN A 64 -5.36 15.01 1.03
CA GLN A 64 -4.92 15.58 2.30
C GLN A 64 -3.43 15.32 2.57
N GLN A 65 -2.96 14.10 2.32
CA GLN A 65 -1.56 13.70 2.53
C GLN A 65 -0.57 14.52 1.69
N TYR A 66 -0.99 14.94 0.49
CA TYR A 66 -0.18 15.73 -0.44
C TYR A 66 -0.56 17.22 -0.43
N ASN A 67 -0.87 17.76 0.77
CA ASN A 67 -1.12 19.18 1.02
C ASN A 67 -2.25 19.79 0.17
N ASN A 68 -3.28 19.01 -0.14
CA ASN A 68 -4.38 19.43 -0.98
C ASN A 68 -3.90 19.92 -2.38
N ALA A 69 -2.80 19.36 -2.88
CA ALA A 69 -2.30 19.67 -4.21
C ALA A 69 -3.29 19.18 -5.28
N ILE A 70 -3.62 20.05 -6.23
CA ILE A 70 -4.52 19.73 -7.34
C ILE A 70 -3.73 19.01 -8.44
N MET A 71 -4.10 17.76 -8.72
CA MET A 71 -3.70 17.08 -9.95
C MET A 71 -4.64 17.53 -11.09
N PRO A 72 -4.13 18.14 -12.17
CA PRO A 72 -4.93 18.60 -13.29
C PRO A 72 -5.76 17.47 -13.93
N ASP A 73 -6.82 17.84 -14.63
CA ASP A 73 -7.63 16.89 -15.40
C ASP A 73 -6.89 16.49 -16.69
N PHE A 74 -6.86 15.19 -17.00
CA PHE A 74 -6.24 14.63 -18.20
C PHE A 74 -7.25 13.90 -19.10
N ASN A 75 -8.51 14.35 -19.09
CA ASN A 75 -9.60 13.81 -19.92
C ASN A 75 -9.35 13.87 -21.45
N PHE A 76 -8.36 14.64 -21.91
CA PHE A 76 -7.92 14.68 -23.31
C PHE A 76 -7.00 13.51 -23.72
N LEU A 77 -6.46 12.77 -22.75
CA LEU A 77 -5.70 11.55 -23.02
C LEU A 77 -6.67 10.39 -23.32
N SER A 78 -6.45 9.72 -24.46
CA SER A 78 -7.19 8.49 -24.75
C SER A 78 -6.80 7.37 -23.79
N GLN A 79 -7.66 6.36 -23.67
CA GLN A 79 -7.40 5.19 -22.83
C GLN A 79 -6.07 4.50 -23.20
N GLU A 80 -5.78 4.38 -24.50
CA GLU A 80 -4.54 3.83 -25.03
C GLU A 80 -3.31 4.62 -24.57
N LYS A 81 -3.39 5.96 -24.57
CA LYS A 81 -2.30 6.82 -24.09
C LYS A 81 -2.07 6.66 -22.59
N VAL A 82 -3.15 6.58 -21.81
CA VAL A 82 -3.03 6.32 -20.36
C VAL A 82 -2.43 4.93 -20.10
N LEU A 83 -2.83 3.90 -20.86
CA LEU A 83 -2.21 2.58 -20.78
C LEU A 83 -0.73 2.59 -21.16
N ALA A 84 -0.35 3.35 -22.19
CA ALA A 84 1.06 3.50 -22.56
C ALA A 84 1.87 4.12 -21.40
N ILE A 85 1.35 5.15 -20.73
CA ILE A 85 1.96 5.76 -19.54
C ILE A 85 2.09 4.74 -18.41
N LEU A 86 1.01 4.03 -18.06
CA LEU A 86 1.02 3.03 -16.99
C LEU A 86 1.97 1.88 -17.31
N GLY A 87 2.03 1.44 -18.57
CA GLY A 87 2.96 0.42 -19.05
C GLY A 87 4.42 0.87 -18.91
N TYR A 88 4.72 2.13 -19.24
CA TYR A 88 6.05 2.71 -18.98
C TYR A 88 6.38 2.74 -17.49
N ILE A 89 5.46 3.23 -16.64
CA ILE A 89 5.67 3.28 -15.19
C ILE A 89 5.96 1.88 -14.64
N ASN A 90 5.15 0.88 -15.01
CA ASN A 90 5.34 -0.50 -14.57
C ASN A 90 6.70 -1.05 -15.01
N ALA A 91 7.03 -0.95 -16.30
CA ALA A 91 8.30 -1.45 -16.83
C ALA A 91 9.51 -0.75 -16.18
N ALA A 92 9.43 0.56 -15.93
CA ALA A 92 10.49 1.32 -15.28
C ALA A 92 10.59 1.02 -13.76
N SER A 93 9.50 0.56 -13.14
CA SER A 93 9.49 0.14 -11.73
C SER A 93 10.18 -1.19 -11.49
N SER A 94 10.07 -2.12 -12.46
CA SER A 94 10.67 -3.47 -12.35
C SER A 94 12.15 -3.52 -12.74
N ALA A 95 12.73 -2.40 -13.18
CA ALA A 95 14.16 -2.36 -13.49
C ALA A 95 14.99 -2.46 -12.19
N PRO A 96 16.13 -3.18 -12.18
CA PRO A 96 16.89 -3.53 -10.97
C PRO A 96 17.32 -2.35 -10.08
N SER A 97 17.29 -1.11 -10.60
CA SER A 97 17.61 0.12 -9.88
C SER A 97 16.45 0.71 -9.06
N HIS A 98 15.25 0.11 -9.08
CA HIS A 98 14.04 0.72 -8.52
C HIS A 98 13.38 -0.14 -7.44
N ILE A 99 14.04 -0.30 -6.30
CA ILE A 99 13.36 -0.70 -5.05
C ILE A 99 12.63 0.55 -4.52
N ALA A 100 11.36 0.74 -4.89
CA ALA A 100 10.54 1.78 -4.28
C ALA A 100 10.05 1.32 -2.90
N GLY A 101 10.69 1.84 -1.87
CA GLY A 101 10.37 1.56 -0.48
C GLY A 101 8.98 2.06 -0.08
N VAL A 102 8.20 1.16 0.52
CA VAL A 102 7.50 1.48 1.77
C VAL A 102 8.53 2.10 2.74
N ASN A 103 8.28 3.34 3.15
CA ASN A 103 8.98 4.06 4.24
C ASN A 103 10.50 4.30 4.05
N GLY A 104 10.84 5.36 3.33
CA GLY A 104 11.90 6.32 3.68
C GLY A 104 13.26 5.81 4.20
N ARG A 105 14.02 5.04 3.41
CA ARG A 105 15.48 4.95 3.62
C ARG A 105 16.22 5.32 2.33
N PRO A 106 17.19 6.25 2.38
CA PRO A 106 17.98 6.60 1.22
C PRO A 106 18.99 5.49 0.92
N LEU A 107 18.98 4.99 -0.32
CA LEU A 107 20.02 4.12 -0.84
C LEU A 107 21.29 4.96 -1.01
N ARG A 108 22.18 4.89 -0.01
CA ARG A 108 23.61 5.10 -0.24
C ARG A 108 24.07 4.02 -1.22
N ASP A 109 25.03 4.37 -2.05
CA ASP A 109 25.79 3.46 -2.93
C ASP A 109 25.20 3.30 -4.34
N ALA A 110 24.98 4.43 -5.02
CA ALA A 110 24.77 4.51 -6.47
C ALA A 110 26.11 4.52 -7.24
N GLN A 111 27.03 3.62 -6.92
CA GLN A 111 28.33 3.58 -7.59
C GLN A 111 28.84 2.16 -7.76
N GLU A 112 28.12 1.37 -8.56
CA GLU A 112 28.72 0.25 -9.31
C GLU A 112 27.84 -0.07 -10.53
N LEU A 113 27.78 0.85 -11.49
CA LEU A 113 27.28 0.58 -12.84
C LEU A 113 28.48 0.44 -13.77
N LYS A 114 28.91 -0.81 -13.99
CA LYS A 114 29.73 -1.21 -15.14
C LYS A 114 29.15 -2.50 -15.72
N GLN A 115 28.29 -2.35 -16.73
CA GLN A 115 27.88 -3.45 -17.63
C GLN A 115 29.07 -3.79 -18.56
N PRO A 116 29.20 -5.00 -19.14
CA PRO A 116 28.11 -5.81 -19.73
C PRO A 116 28.21 -7.34 -19.54
N GLY A 117 27.08 -8.03 -19.70
CA GLY A 117 27.07 -9.49 -19.75
C GLY A 117 25.66 -10.05 -19.93
N GLU A 118 25.40 -10.53 -21.13
CA GLU A 118 24.30 -11.42 -21.50
C GLU A 118 24.11 -12.51 -20.42
N PHE A 119 22.91 -12.71 -19.86
CA PHE A 119 22.59 -14.00 -19.21
C PHE A 119 21.11 -14.37 -19.40
N PRO A 120 20.81 -15.68 -19.59
CA PRO A 120 19.80 -16.17 -20.52
C PRO A 120 18.42 -16.38 -19.91
N LEU A 121 17.43 -16.29 -20.79
CA LEU A 121 16.16 -16.99 -20.64
C LEU A 121 16.43 -18.50 -20.71
N GLN A 122 16.33 -19.23 -19.58
CA GLN A 122 15.53 -20.46 -19.49
C GLN A 122 15.50 -21.02 -18.05
N GLY A 123 14.30 -21.10 -17.48
CA GLY A 123 13.77 -22.30 -16.82
C GLY A 123 14.32 -22.75 -15.47
N LYS A 124 13.50 -22.64 -14.42
CA LYS A 124 12.96 -23.81 -13.72
C LYS A 124 11.72 -23.44 -12.90
N VAL A 125 10.55 -23.91 -13.31
CA VAL A 125 9.41 -24.07 -12.40
C VAL A 125 9.74 -25.30 -11.55
N THR A 126 10.11 -25.08 -10.30
CA THR A 126 10.09 -26.13 -9.30
C THR A 126 9.17 -25.66 -8.20
N ALA A 127 8.05 -26.37 -8.11
CA ALA A 127 7.18 -26.39 -6.95
C ALA A 127 8.02 -26.56 -5.67
N MET A 128 7.83 -25.64 -4.73
CA MET A 128 8.07 -25.75 -3.30
C MET A 128 6.98 -24.87 -2.68
N GLU A 129 5.83 -25.47 -2.38
CA GLU A 129 5.45 -25.95 -1.04
C GLU A 129 4.92 -24.79 -0.18
N ASP A 130 3.64 -24.93 0.17
CA ASP A 130 2.89 -24.13 1.13
C ASP A 130 3.75 -23.74 2.35
N GLU A 131 3.81 -22.45 2.67
CA GLU A 131 3.62 -21.93 4.03
C GLU A 131 3.28 -20.42 3.97
N GLN A 132 1.99 -20.16 3.79
CA GLN A 132 1.21 -19.20 4.57
C GLN A 132 1.90 -17.99 5.24
N GLU A 133 1.76 -16.80 4.66
CA GLU A 133 1.65 -15.55 5.45
C GLU A 133 0.54 -14.65 4.92
N GLY A 134 -0.68 -14.95 5.36
CA GLY A 134 -1.84 -14.10 5.19
C GLY A 134 -1.71 -12.78 5.95
N SER A 135 -2.05 -11.70 5.24
CA SER A 135 -2.57 -10.41 5.69
C SER A 135 -2.37 -10.11 7.17
N ALA A 136 -1.40 -9.23 7.48
CA ALA A 136 -1.14 -8.71 8.82
C ALA A 136 -2.40 -8.16 9.53
N GLY A 137 -3.45 -7.80 8.79
CA GLY A 137 -4.75 -7.41 9.35
C GLY A 137 -5.48 -8.54 10.07
N THR A 138 -5.42 -9.77 9.54
CA THR A 138 -6.14 -10.92 10.11
C THR A 138 -5.45 -11.45 11.37
N LYS A 139 -4.10 -11.51 11.38
CA LYS A 139 -3.33 -11.88 12.58
C LYS A 139 -3.55 -10.89 13.73
N TYR A 140 -3.62 -9.60 13.43
CA TYR A 140 -3.87 -8.55 14.42
C TYR A 140 -5.30 -8.58 14.98
N LEU A 141 -6.29 -8.87 14.14
CA LEU A 141 -7.68 -9.02 14.55
C LEU A 141 -7.84 -10.22 15.50
N ILE A 142 -7.28 -11.39 15.13
CA ILE A 142 -7.34 -12.60 15.96
C ILE A 142 -6.61 -12.37 17.28
N LEU A 143 -5.40 -11.79 17.26
CA LEU A 143 -4.64 -11.50 18.47
C LEU A 143 -5.39 -10.54 19.41
N LYS A 144 -6.06 -9.51 18.87
CA LYS A 144 -6.89 -8.59 19.66
C LYS A 144 -8.11 -9.26 20.29
N VAL A 145 -8.79 -10.12 19.56
CA VAL A 145 -9.96 -10.85 20.09
C VAL A 145 -9.55 -11.79 21.22
N VAL A 146 -8.43 -12.51 21.05
CA VAL A 146 -7.91 -13.40 22.10
C VAL A 146 -7.55 -12.62 23.37
N ILE A 147 -6.86 -11.48 23.24
CA ILE A 147 -6.51 -10.63 24.40
C ILE A 147 -7.76 -10.13 25.12
N PHE A 148 -8.79 -9.70 24.39
CA PHE A 148 -10.05 -9.23 24.97
C PHE A 148 -10.81 -10.34 25.71
N VAL A 149 -10.87 -11.56 25.13
CA VAL A 149 -11.51 -12.71 25.78
C VAL A 149 -10.74 -13.13 27.04
N VAL A 150 -9.41 -13.15 27.01
CA VAL A 150 -8.61 -13.50 28.20
C VAL A 150 -8.75 -12.44 29.30
N ALA A 151 -8.74 -11.16 28.95
CA ALA A 151 -8.93 -10.07 29.90
C ALA A 151 -10.32 -10.11 30.56
N THR A 152 -11.37 -10.37 29.77
CA THR A 152 -12.75 -10.44 30.28
C THR A 152 -12.96 -11.66 31.18
N LEU A 153 -12.42 -12.84 30.82
CA LEU A 153 -12.49 -14.03 31.67
C LEU A 153 -11.71 -13.85 32.98
N SER A 154 -10.52 -13.24 32.92
CA SER A 154 -9.74 -12.93 34.13
C SER A 154 -10.48 -11.97 35.06
N MET A 155 -11.10 -10.91 34.50
CA MET A 155 -11.88 -9.95 35.28
C MET A 155 -13.13 -10.58 35.92
N LEU A 156 -13.84 -11.45 35.20
CA LEU A 156 -14.97 -12.22 35.74
C LEU A 156 -14.54 -13.15 36.88
N ALA A 157 -13.41 -13.84 36.73
CA ALA A 157 -12.87 -14.70 37.79
C ALA A 157 -12.53 -13.92 39.07
N HIS A 158 -11.95 -12.72 38.93
CA HIS A 158 -11.66 -11.85 40.07
C HIS A 158 -12.94 -11.38 40.78
N ILE A 159 -13.97 -11.01 40.02
CA ILE A 159 -15.27 -10.60 40.58
C ILE A 159 -15.90 -11.76 41.36
N LEU A 160 -15.90 -12.96 40.80
CA LEU A 160 -16.44 -14.16 41.47
C LEU A 160 -15.63 -14.55 42.71
N TYR A 161 -14.30 -14.39 42.67
CA TYR A 161 -13.43 -14.63 43.82
C TYR A 161 -13.73 -13.66 44.97
N VAL A 162 -13.82 -12.36 44.68
CA VAL A 162 -14.16 -11.33 45.68
C VAL A 162 -15.57 -11.54 46.23
N ALA A 163 -16.55 -11.88 45.38
CA ALA A 163 -17.91 -12.21 45.82
C ALA A 163 -17.94 -13.45 46.73
N SER A 164 -17.13 -14.47 46.44
CA SER A 164 -16.96 -15.67 47.28
C SER A 164 -16.37 -15.34 48.65
N LEU A 165 -15.39 -14.43 48.71
CA LEU A 165 -14.81 -13.95 49.98
C LEU A 165 -15.83 -13.16 50.81
N TRP A 166 -16.62 -12.29 50.17
CA TRP A 166 -17.71 -11.57 50.84
C TRP A 166 -18.79 -12.49 51.41
N LYS A 167 -19.13 -13.56 50.68
CA LYS A 167 -20.11 -14.56 51.14
C LYS A 167 -19.59 -15.35 52.35
N LYS A 168 -18.32 -15.74 52.35
CA LYS A 168 -17.67 -16.42 53.48
C LYS A 168 -17.52 -15.50 54.71
N GLY A 169 -17.28 -14.19 54.49
CA GLY A 169 -17.20 -13.20 55.56
C GLY A 169 -18.54 -12.96 56.27
N LYS A 170 -19.65 -12.85 55.52
CA LYS A 170 -21.00 -12.68 56.11
C LYS A 170 -21.50 -13.90 56.89
N ALA A 171 -21.04 -15.11 56.55
CA ALA A 171 -21.41 -16.34 57.26
C ALA A 171 -20.77 -16.43 58.67
N LYS A 172 -19.67 -15.71 58.92
CA LYS A 172 -18.93 -15.76 60.20
C LYS A 172 -19.44 -14.76 61.25
N PHE A 173 -20.30 -13.82 60.87
CA PHE A 173 -20.79 -12.73 61.73
C PHE A 173 -22.28 -12.88 62.13
N ARG A 174 -22.86 -14.07 61.91
CA ARG A 174 -24.22 -14.43 62.30
C ARG A 174 -24.16 -15.50 63.39
N ILE A 175 -23.73 -15.07 64.57
CA ILE A 175 -23.90 -15.75 65.87
C ILE A 175 -24.37 -14.67 66.84
#